data_AF-A0A970TUL9-F1
#
_entry.id   AF-A0A970TUL9-F1
#
_cell.length_a   1.000
_cell.length_b   1.000
_cell.length_c   1.000
_cell.angle_alpha   90.00
_cell.angle_beta   90.00
_cell.angle_gamma   90.00
#
_symmetry.space_group_name_H-M   'P 1'
#
loop_
_entity.id
_entity.type
_entity.pdbx_description
1 polymer ?
#
loop_
_entity_poly.entity_id
_entity_poly.type
_entity_poly.pdbx_seq_one_letter_code
_entity_poly.pdbx_strand_id
1 'polypeptide(L)' 'MSQPGPRQGKGPQLVQSLSRGLSVLSQFTAESRSLSLADLSRRTGLRRATVYRFARTLETEGFLSYDP' A
#
# COMPACT_ATOMS: atom_id res chain seq x y z
N MET A 1 39.71 -1.02 27.82
CA MET A 1 38.64 -1.96 27.40
C MET A 1 37.50 -1.13 26.84
N SER A 2 37.44 -0.97 25.51
CA SER A 2 36.33 -0.24 24.87
C SER A 2 35.17 -1.21 24.66
N GLN A 3 34.03 -0.95 25.31
CA GLN A 3 32.82 -1.73 25.02
C GLN A 3 32.28 -1.39 23.62
N PRO A 4 31.88 -2.39 22.82
CA PRO A 4 31.16 -2.13 21.58
C PRO A 4 29.71 -1.75 21.94
N GLY A 5 29.26 -0.58 21.47
CA GLY A 5 27.87 -0.13 21.63
C GLY A 5 26.87 -1.12 21.00
N PRO A 6 25.63 -1.17 21.50
CA PRO A 6 24.62 -2.11 21.02
C PRO A 6 24.42 -1.90 19.52
N ARG A 7 24.66 -2.95 18.73
CA ARG A 7 24.27 -2.98 17.32
C ARG A 7 22.74 -2.93 17.31
N GLN A 8 22.18 -1.75 17.09
CA GLN A 8 20.76 -1.60 16.82
C GLN A 8 20.45 -2.46 15.59
N GLY A 9 19.82 -3.60 15.82
CA GLY A 9 19.39 -4.51 14.78
C GLY A 9 18.45 -3.74 13.86
N LYS A 10 18.87 -3.58 12.60
CA LYS A 10 18.04 -3.03 11.54
C LYS A 10 16.78 -3.91 11.49
N GLY A 11 15.63 -3.38 11.93
CA GLY A 11 14.36 -4.09 11.86
C GLY A 11 14.09 -4.60 10.43
N PRO A 12 13.16 -5.55 10.25
CA PRO A 12 12.91 -6.16 8.95
C PRO A 12 12.78 -5.10 7.87
N GLN A 13 13.58 -5.23 6.80
CA GLN A 13 13.62 -4.26 5.71
C GLN A 13 12.34 -4.40 4.87
N LEU A 14 11.28 -3.76 5.34
CA LEU A 14 9.98 -3.75 4.68
C LEU A 14 10.09 -3.09 3.31
N VAL A 15 9.64 -3.81 2.27
CA VAL A 15 9.52 -3.25 0.93
C VAL A 15 8.35 -2.28 0.92
N GLN A 16 8.67 -0.98 0.97
CA GLN A 16 7.66 0.04 1.23
C GLN A 16 6.62 0.19 0.11
N SER A 17 6.99 -0.11 -1.14
CA SER A 17 6.06 -0.14 -2.27
C SER A 17 5.03 -1.27 -2.10
N LEU A 18 5.47 -2.47 -1.72
CA LEU A 18 4.59 -3.60 -1.47
C LEU A 18 3.63 -3.31 -0.31
N SER A 19 4.14 -2.81 0.82
CA SER A 19 3.31 -2.43 1.97
C SER A 19 2.23 -1.41 1.59
N ARG A 20 2.58 -0.38 0.81
CA ARG A 20 1.60 0.62 0.33
C ARG A 20 0.60 0.03 -0.66
N GLY A 21 1.03 -0.84 -1.57
CA GLY A 21 0.15 -1.53 -2.51
C GLY A 21 -0.88 -2.42 -1.78
N LEU A 22 -0.43 -3.19 -0.79
CA LEU A 22 -1.30 -4.01 0.05
C LEU A 22 -2.26 -3.16 0.89
N SER A 23 -1.82 -1.99 1.37
CA SER A 23 -2.69 -1.05 2.08
C SER A 23 -3.83 -0.49 1.19
N VAL A 24 -3.61 -0.34 -0.12
CA VAL A 24 -4.66 0.01 -1.08
C VAL A 24 -5.64 -1.15 -1.25
N LEU A 25 -5.13 -2.37 -1.47
CA LEU A 25 -5.96 -3.57 -1.62
C LEU A 25 -6.80 -3.87 -0.38
N SER A 26 -6.26 -3.61 0.81
CA SER A 26 -6.96 -3.84 2.08
C SER A 26 -8.13 -2.89 2.36
N GLN A 27 -8.36 -1.86 1.53
CA GLN A 27 -9.48 -0.93 1.72
C GLN A 27 -10.81 -1.49 1.21
N PHE A 28 -10.77 -2.53 0.38
CA PHE A 28 -11.94 -3.20 -0.16
C PHE A 28 -12.50 -4.18 0.87
N THR A 29 -13.79 -4.06 1.17
CA THR A 29 -14.50 -4.92 2.13
C THR A 29 -15.76 -5.49 1.50
N ALA A 30 -16.46 -6.38 2.21
CA ALA A 30 -17.73 -6.93 1.74
C ALA A 30 -18.79 -5.82 1.49
N GLU A 31 -18.75 -4.75 2.28
CA GLU A 31 -19.62 -3.58 2.23
C GLU A 31 -19.11 -2.50 1.26
N SER A 32 -17.78 -2.42 1.04
CA SER A 32 -17.13 -1.45 0.16
C SER A 32 -16.42 -2.17 -0.99
N ARG A 33 -17.20 -2.70 -1.94
CA ARG A 33 -16.66 -3.43 -3.11
C ARG A 33 -16.13 -2.53 -4.23
N SER A 34 -16.64 -1.31 -4.33
CA SER A 34 -16.22 -0.32 -5.31
C SER A 34 -15.78 0.94 -4.60
N LEU A 35 -14.59 1.43 -4.93
CA LEU A 35 -14.00 2.62 -4.34
C LEU A 35 -13.36 3.49 -5.42
N SER A 36 -13.63 4.79 -5.37
CA SER A 36 -12.95 5.72 -6.26
C SER A 36 -11.50 5.92 -5.84
N LEU A 37 -10.65 6.41 -6.75
CA LEU A 37 -9.29 6.83 -6.41
C LEU A 37 -9.26 7.94 -5.33
N ALA A 38 -10.32 8.75 -5.21
CA ALA A 38 -10.44 9.74 -4.14
C ALA A 38 -10.67 9.07 -2.79
N ASP A 39 -11.56 8.08 -2.73
CA ASP A 39 -11.83 7.32 -1.51
C ASP A 39 -10.58 6.62 -1.01
N LEU A 40 -9.89 5.91 -1.91
CA LEU A 40 -8.65 5.22 -1.60
C LEU A 40 -7.57 6.19 -1.12
N SER A 41 -7.42 7.35 -1.77
CA SER A 41 -6.47 8.38 -1.34
C SER A 41 -6.79 8.90 0.07
N ARG A 42 -8.06 9.17 0.38
CA ARG A 42 -8.49 9.60 1.71
C ARG A 42 -8.26 8.51 2.77
N ARG A 43 -8.64 7.27 2.49
CA ARG A 43 -8.57 6.16 3.45
C ARG A 43 -7.13 5.72 3.74
N THR A 44 -6.26 5.73 2.74
CA THR A 44 -4.84 5.31 2.87
C THR A 44 -3.89 6.45 3.23
N GLY A 45 -4.31 7.70 3.09
CA GLY A 45 -3.45 8.88 3.22
C GLY A 45 -2.42 9.03 2.08
N LEU A 46 -2.48 8.18 1.05
CA LEU A 46 -1.58 8.25 -0.10
C LEU A 46 -2.04 9.31 -1.10
N ARG A 47 -1.09 9.95 -1.79
CA ARG A 47 -1.40 10.84 -2.92
C ARG A 47 -2.15 10.08 -4.01
N ARG A 48 -3.13 10.73 -4.63
CA ARG A 48 -3.98 10.14 -5.69
C ARG A 48 -3.18 9.52 -6.84
N ALA A 49 -2.08 10.14 -7.28
CA ALA A 49 -1.20 9.58 -8.30
C ALA A 49 -0.52 8.25 -7.86
N THR A 50 -0.15 8.14 -6.59
CA THR A 50 0.43 6.91 -6.02
C THR A 50 -0.62 5.81 -5.94
N VAL A 51 -1.82 6.14 -5.47
CA VAL A 51 -2.97 5.21 -5.46
C VAL A 51 -3.27 4.72 -6.88
N TYR A 52 -3.33 5.62 -7.86
CA TYR A 52 -3.58 5.27 -9.26
C TYR A 52 -2.56 4.26 -9.80
N ARG A 53 -1.26 4.48 -9.53
CA ARG A 53 -0.21 3.54 -9.96
C ARG A 53 -0.39 2.16 -9.33
N PHE A 54 -0.69 2.07 -8.03
CA PHE A 54 -0.93 0.79 -7.39
C PHE A 54 -2.21 0.12 -7.88
N ALA A 55 -3.30 0.88 -8.02
CA ALA A 55 -4.57 0.37 -8.55
C ALA A 55 -4.39 -0.20 -9.97
N ARG A 56 -3.66 0.51 -10.84
CA ARG A 56 -3.30 0.01 -12.18
C ARG A 56 -2.47 -1.26 -12.14
N THR A 57 -1.46 -1.35 -11.27
CA THR A 57 -0.69 -2.59 -11.13
C THR A 57 -1.59 -3.73 -10.65
N LEU A 58 -2.38 -3.51 -9.61
CA LEU A 58 -3.28 -4.53 -9.06
C LEU A 58 -4.35 -4.96 -10.06
N GLU A 59 -4.83 -4.05 -10.91
CA GLU A 59 -5.73 -4.35 -12.03
C GLU A 59 -5.04 -5.24 -13.07
N THR A 60 -3.84 -4.87 -13.53
CA THR A 60 -3.06 -5.67 -14.47
C THR A 60 -2.78 -7.08 -13.96
N GLU A 61 -2.54 -7.23 -12.65
CA GLU A 61 -2.29 -8.51 -11.98
C GLU A 61 -3.59 -9.27 -11.64
N GLY A 62 -4.78 -8.70 -11.92
CA GLY A 62 -6.07 -9.35 -11.73
C GLY A 62 -6.66 -9.29 -10.31
N PHE A 63 -6.07 -8.50 -9.40
CA PHE A 63 -6.60 -8.30 -8.05
C PHE A 63 -7.72 -7.26 -7.97
N LEU A 64 -7.74 -6.31 -8.92
CA LEU A 64 -8.78 -5.28 -9.03
C LEU A 64 -9.36 -5.27 -10.44
N SER A 65 -10.54 -4.66 -10.58
CA SER A 65 -11.13 -4.33 -11.86
C SER A 65 -11.53 -2.85 -11.86
N TYR A 66 -11.31 -2.18 -13.00
CA TYR A 66 -11.77 -0.81 -13.21
C TYR A 66 -13.17 -0.82 -13.81
N ASP A 67 -14.11 -0.18 -13.11
CA ASP A 67 -15.46 0.08 -13.60
C ASP A 67 -15.52 1.56 -14.07
N PRO A 68 -15.73 1.82 -15.38
CA PRO A 68 -15.63 3.16 -15.98
C PRO A 68 -16.77 4.12 -15.61
#